data_AF-A0A2V9HNU1-F1
#
_entry.id   AF-A0A2V9HNU1-F1
#
_cell.length_a   1.000
_cell.length_b   1.000
_cell.length_c   1.000
_cell.angle_alpha   90.00
_cell.angle_beta   90.00
_cell.angle_gamma   90.00
#
_symmetry.space_group_name_H-M   'P 1'
#
loop_
_entity.id
_entity.type
_entity.pdbx_description
1 polymer ?
#
loop_
_entity_poly.entity_id
_entity_poly.type
_entity_poly.pdbx_seq_one_letter_code
_entity_poly.pdbx_strand_id
1 'polypeptide(L)'
;MTWPSSYFMKVYGKFWLAQTGFILSLRAFAEAAKETLVFLGCWQGLHLIPTWKGTDRRLIRLRAVLFLATVACLLIFVTGYDTLRAIFFPKDMVLYVTVASMAALWYFLRQPRLPRAPGLILLLIFSSLLAFRILLRMTPGEYAMYYNGPVVLSFLLLLRPLIPQSGSGHRFVFPAVLLLCLGCLAVPALYTRKVVTETAGCVPLTTERGTIAVKRSLAEQYRAGIRFMKEKNAKVEAVLSVPEDASLCFLSGTHCPTRILQFTPGSLVPGKMTEETIREIAEKRVRYLVWSNGLFPEHGVLRFGTDFDQTMGSYLTSHYRRTVVLSPNYVRLGEGNAYIWERIPESESQSPGSRAMMTIPSPDATASRPTRG
;
A
#
# COMPACT_ATOMS: atom_id res chain seq x y z
N MET A 1 -12.72 9.41 4.26
CA MET A 1 -12.64 8.34 3.23
C MET A 1 -12.88 6.94 3.78
N THR A 2 -12.54 6.63 5.05
CA THR A 2 -12.59 5.26 5.58
C THR A 2 -13.93 4.81 6.17
N TRP A 3 -14.97 5.67 6.12
CA TRP A 3 -16.27 5.34 6.67
C TRP A 3 -17.05 4.42 5.72
N PRO A 4 -17.70 3.33 6.17
CA PRO A 4 -18.38 2.37 5.28
C PRO A 4 -19.44 2.99 4.37
N SER A 5 -20.11 4.05 4.82
CA SER A 5 -21.15 4.75 4.05
C SER A 5 -20.60 5.79 3.07
N SER A 6 -19.30 6.10 3.13
CA SER A 6 -18.67 7.10 2.26
C SER A 6 -18.65 6.65 0.80
N TYR A 7 -18.62 7.62 -0.12
CA TYR A 7 -18.54 7.36 -1.56
C TYR A 7 -17.33 6.47 -1.90
N PHE A 8 -16.16 6.79 -1.35
CA PHE A 8 -14.94 5.99 -1.50
C PHE A 8 -15.16 4.51 -1.18
N MET A 9 -15.70 4.19 0.00
CA MET A 9 -15.90 2.80 0.40
C MET A 9 -16.95 2.07 -0.44
N LYS A 10 -17.98 2.78 -0.93
CA LYS A 10 -18.99 2.19 -1.80
C LYS A 10 -18.46 1.85 -3.20
N VAL A 11 -17.57 2.68 -3.75
CA VAL A 11 -17.08 2.54 -5.13
C VAL A 11 -15.77 1.77 -5.19
N TYR A 12 -14.77 2.17 -4.41
CA TYR A 12 -13.41 1.63 -4.44
C TYR A 12 -13.13 0.67 -3.27
N GLY A 13 -14.00 0.64 -2.26
CA GLY A 13 -13.74 -0.08 -1.01
C GLY A 13 -13.49 -1.57 -1.18
N LYS A 14 -14.17 -2.26 -2.12
CA LYS A 14 -13.91 -3.69 -2.39
C LYS A 14 -12.48 -3.92 -2.86
N PHE A 15 -12.00 -3.13 -3.80
CA PHE A 15 -10.64 -3.24 -4.33
C PHE A 15 -9.62 -2.81 -3.29
N TRP A 16 -9.85 -1.68 -2.64
CA TRP A 16 -8.99 -1.15 -1.58
C TRP A 16 -8.81 -2.15 -0.44
N LEU A 17 -9.90 -2.69 0.11
CA LEU A 17 -9.87 -3.72 1.15
C LEU A 17 -9.13 -4.97 0.67
N ALA A 18 -9.36 -5.38 -0.58
CA ALA A 18 -8.66 -6.53 -1.13
C ALA A 18 -7.14 -6.30 -1.21
N GLN A 19 -6.74 -5.13 -1.67
CA GLN A 19 -5.35 -4.74 -1.72
C GLN A 19 -4.72 -4.62 -0.35
N THR A 20 -5.41 -4.10 0.66
CA THR A 20 -4.87 -4.04 2.02
C THR A 20 -4.84 -5.40 2.72
N GLY A 21 -5.44 -6.45 2.14
CA GLY A 21 -5.44 -7.81 2.69
C GLY A 21 -6.71 -8.22 3.41
N PHE A 22 -7.76 -7.42 3.31
CA PHE A 22 -9.08 -7.72 3.85
C PHE A 22 -9.97 -8.34 2.76
N ILE A 23 -9.69 -9.60 2.41
CA ILE A 23 -10.49 -10.39 1.45
C ILE A 23 -11.16 -11.54 2.18
N LEU A 24 -12.49 -11.47 2.31
CA LEU A 24 -13.29 -12.57 2.84
C LEU A 24 -13.77 -13.47 1.70
N SER A 25 -12.88 -14.30 1.16
CA SER A 25 -13.21 -15.25 0.10
C SER A 25 -12.66 -16.63 0.42
N LEU A 26 -13.37 -17.69 0.01
CA LEU A 26 -12.93 -19.07 0.23
C LEU A 26 -11.53 -19.32 -0.36
N ARG A 27 -11.23 -18.72 -1.53
CA ARG A 27 -9.91 -18.80 -2.16
C ARG A 27 -8.83 -18.15 -1.29
N ALA A 28 -9.07 -16.96 -0.75
CA ALA A 28 -8.11 -16.29 0.12
C ALA A 28 -7.86 -17.10 1.40
N PHE A 29 -8.91 -17.67 2.00
CA PHE A 29 -8.76 -18.58 3.15
C PHE A 29 -8.05 -19.89 2.80
N ALA A 30 -8.25 -20.43 1.59
CA ALA A 30 -7.53 -21.62 1.13
C ALA A 30 -6.04 -21.36 0.92
N GLU A 31 -5.67 -20.20 0.34
CA GLU A 31 -4.27 -19.77 0.24
C GLU A 31 -3.66 -19.54 1.63
N ALA A 32 -4.38 -18.88 2.53
CA ALA A 32 -3.94 -18.69 3.91
C ALA A 32 -3.75 -20.03 4.64
N ALA A 33 -4.66 -20.99 4.44
CA ALA A 33 -4.53 -22.35 4.98
C ALA A 33 -3.30 -23.07 4.43
N LYS A 34 -2.99 -22.92 3.14
CA LYS A 34 -1.78 -23.45 2.51
C LYS A 34 -0.51 -22.83 3.09
N GLU A 35 -0.45 -21.50 3.23
CA GLU A 35 0.68 -20.80 3.88
C GLU A 35 0.84 -21.27 5.35
N THR A 36 -0.28 -21.46 6.05
CA THR A 36 -0.31 -22.00 7.42
C THR A 36 0.23 -23.43 7.49
N LEU A 37 -0.08 -24.29 6.53
CA LEU A 37 0.46 -25.65 6.48
C LEU A 37 1.97 -25.65 6.26
N VAL A 38 2.48 -24.75 5.42
CA VAL A 38 3.94 -24.54 5.25
C VAL A 38 4.57 -24.09 6.57
N PHE A 39 3.97 -23.10 7.23
CA PHE A 39 4.44 -22.62 8.54
C PHE A 39 4.48 -23.74 9.59
N LEU A 40 3.39 -24.49 9.74
CA LEU A 40 3.30 -25.63 10.65
C LEU A 40 4.30 -26.73 10.29
N GLY A 41 4.49 -27.01 9.00
CA GLY A 41 5.48 -27.93 8.46
C GLY A 41 6.90 -27.66 8.93
N CYS A 42 7.36 -26.42 8.74
CA CYS A 42 8.65 -25.96 9.23
C CYS A 42 8.77 -26.16 10.74
N TRP A 43 7.72 -25.80 11.48
CA TRP A 43 7.75 -25.88 12.94
C TRP A 43 7.76 -27.32 13.47
N GLN A 44 6.98 -28.22 12.87
CA GLN A 44 7.00 -29.65 13.24
C GLN A 44 8.38 -30.27 12.98
N GLY A 45 9.07 -29.85 11.90
CA GLY A 45 10.46 -30.24 11.65
C GLY A 45 11.42 -29.83 12.75
N LEU A 46 11.35 -28.57 13.20
CA LEU A 46 12.13 -28.08 14.33
C LEU A 46 11.84 -28.86 15.62
N HIS A 47 10.59 -29.29 15.81
CA HIS A 47 10.16 -30.04 16.99
C HIS A 47 10.57 -31.53 16.96
N LEU A 48 10.85 -32.11 15.78
CA LEU A 48 11.29 -33.49 15.66
C LEU A 48 12.65 -33.73 16.34
N ILE A 49 13.59 -32.80 16.17
CA ILE A 49 14.96 -32.90 16.71
C ILE A 49 14.97 -33.15 18.23
N PRO A 50 14.28 -32.33 19.06
CA PRO A 50 14.28 -32.52 20.51
C PRO A 50 13.34 -33.64 21.01
N THR A 51 12.29 -33.99 20.27
CA THR A 51 11.24 -34.93 20.76
C THR A 51 11.33 -36.35 20.22
N TRP A 52 12.36 -36.66 19.44
CA TRP A 52 12.52 -38.01 18.88
C TRP A 52 12.69 -39.08 19.97
N LYS A 53 13.37 -38.77 21.08
CA LYS A 53 13.54 -39.70 22.21
C LYS A 53 12.28 -39.71 23.09
N GLY A 54 11.26 -40.47 22.71
CA GLY A 54 10.08 -40.75 23.57
C GLY A 54 8.71 -40.52 22.93
N THR A 55 8.65 -40.05 21.68
CA THR A 55 7.40 -39.86 20.96
C THR A 55 7.01 -41.13 20.18
N ASP A 56 5.70 -41.41 20.04
CA ASP A 56 5.18 -42.50 19.21
C ASP A 56 5.75 -42.43 17.77
N ARG A 57 6.22 -43.58 17.26
CA ARG A 57 6.76 -43.75 15.90
C ARG A 57 5.79 -43.26 14.82
N ARG A 58 4.47 -43.40 15.03
CA ARG A 58 3.46 -42.90 14.08
C ARG A 58 3.47 -41.38 13.99
N LEU A 59 3.53 -40.69 15.12
CA LEU A 59 3.58 -39.22 15.17
C LEU A 59 4.88 -38.67 14.58
N ILE A 60 6.01 -39.35 14.83
CA ILE A 60 7.31 -39.00 14.22
C ILE A 60 7.24 -39.10 12.70
N ARG A 61 6.68 -40.19 12.15
CA ARG A 61 6.50 -40.34 10.69
C ARG A 61 5.63 -39.23 10.12
N LEU A 62 4.49 -38.92 10.74
CA LEU A 62 3.60 -37.86 10.27
C LEU A 62 4.30 -36.50 10.23
N ARG A 63 5.02 -36.14 11.31
CA ARG A 63 5.79 -34.90 11.39
C ARG A 63 6.91 -34.85 10.36
N ALA A 64 7.60 -35.97 10.12
CA ALA A 64 8.68 -36.05 9.13
C ALA A 64 8.15 -35.88 7.70
N VAL A 65 7.03 -36.52 7.38
CA VAL A 65 6.35 -36.35 6.08
C VAL A 65 5.92 -34.89 5.89
N LEU A 66 5.30 -34.27 6.90
CA LEU A 66 4.88 -32.87 6.85
C LEU A 66 6.08 -31.95 6.61
N PHE A 67 7.18 -32.15 7.35
CA PHE A 67 8.40 -31.35 7.19
C PHE A 67 9.05 -31.52 5.82
N LEU A 68 9.21 -32.75 5.33
CA LEU A 68 9.80 -33.02 4.01
C LEU A 68 8.95 -32.43 2.88
N ALA A 69 7.62 -32.55 2.95
CA ALA A 69 6.72 -31.93 1.98
C ALA A 69 6.87 -30.41 1.98
N THR A 70 7.03 -29.78 3.15
CA THR A 70 7.27 -28.35 3.27
C THR A 70 8.63 -27.93 2.72
N VAL A 71 9.71 -28.65 3.01
CA VAL A 71 11.04 -28.37 2.46
C VAL A 71 11.02 -28.46 0.93
N ALA A 72 10.39 -29.50 0.37
CA ALA A 72 10.23 -29.62 -1.08
C ALA A 72 9.45 -28.44 -1.67
N CYS A 73 8.35 -28.04 -1.02
CA CYS A 73 7.57 -26.88 -1.45
C CYS A 73 8.40 -25.57 -1.42
N LEU A 74 9.18 -25.35 -0.37
CA LEU A 74 10.03 -24.16 -0.23
C LEU A 74 11.16 -24.13 -1.26
N LEU A 75 11.83 -25.26 -1.51
CA LEU A 75 12.93 -25.34 -2.47
C LEU A 75 12.47 -25.15 -3.93
N ILE A 76 11.26 -25.59 -4.27
CA ILE A 76 10.75 -25.53 -5.64
C ILE A 76 10.13 -24.16 -5.96
N PHE A 77 9.41 -23.56 -5.00
CA PHE A 77 8.50 -22.44 -5.29
C PHE A 77 8.90 -21.09 -4.68
N VAL A 78 9.93 -21.03 -3.81
CA VAL A 78 10.13 -19.86 -2.95
C VAL A 78 11.58 -19.36 -2.99
N THR A 79 11.74 -18.05 -3.18
CA THR A 79 13.06 -17.39 -3.11
C THR A 79 13.48 -17.17 -1.65
N GLY A 80 14.78 -17.06 -1.35
CA GLY A 80 15.28 -17.06 0.04
C GLY A 80 14.65 -16.02 0.98
N TYR A 81 14.32 -14.82 0.51
CA TYR A 81 13.60 -13.82 1.32
C TYR A 81 12.15 -14.24 1.60
N ASP A 82 11.45 -14.77 0.60
CA ASP A 82 10.07 -15.23 0.75
C ASP A 82 9.99 -16.44 1.69
N THR A 83 11.03 -17.28 1.73
CA THR A 83 11.17 -18.39 2.68
C THR A 83 11.28 -17.88 4.12
N LEU A 84 12.20 -16.93 4.36
CA LEU A 84 12.38 -16.31 5.67
C LEU A 84 11.08 -15.64 6.13
N ARG A 85 10.42 -14.93 5.22
CA ARG A 85 9.12 -14.28 5.48
C ARG A 85 8.05 -15.31 5.81
N ALA A 86 7.90 -16.40 5.06
CA ALA A 86 6.90 -17.42 5.33
C ALA A 86 7.06 -18.08 6.71
N ILE A 87 8.31 -18.24 7.18
CA ILE A 87 8.61 -18.87 8.46
C ILE A 87 8.46 -17.89 9.63
N PHE A 88 9.05 -16.70 9.54
CA PHE A 88 9.16 -15.79 10.69
C PHE A 88 8.17 -14.62 10.65
N PHE A 89 7.56 -14.35 9.50
CA PHE A 89 6.66 -13.21 9.30
C PHE A 89 5.51 -13.56 8.32
N PRO A 90 4.70 -14.59 8.63
CA PRO A 90 3.63 -15.05 7.75
C PRO A 90 2.63 -13.93 7.45
N LYS A 91 2.08 -13.90 6.22
CA LYS A 91 1.11 -12.87 5.81
C LYS A 91 -0.19 -12.95 6.61
N ASP A 92 -0.57 -14.16 7.02
CA ASP A 92 -1.78 -14.45 7.78
C ASP A 92 -1.57 -14.39 9.30
N MET A 93 -0.47 -13.79 9.77
CA MET A 93 -0.18 -13.66 11.20
C MET A 93 -1.35 -13.05 11.99
N VAL A 94 -2.04 -12.07 11.41
CA VAL A 94 -3.20 -11.43 12.02
C VAL A 94 -4.36 -12.42 12.18
N LEU A 95 -4.57 -13.31 11.21
CA LEU A 95 -5.57 -14.36 11.30
C LEU A 95 -5.27 -15.31 12.48
N TYR A 96 -4.01 -15.68 12.68
CA TYR A 96 -3.62 -16.54 13.80
C TYR A 96 -3.91 -15.87 15.15
N VAL A 97 -3.54 -14.60 15.29
CA VAL A 97 -3.80 -13.81 16.50
C VAL A 97 -5.31 -13.63 16.71
N THR A 98 -6.08 -13.45 15.63
CA THR A 98 -7.54 -13.35 15.67
C THR A 98 -8.18 -14.64 16.17
N VAL A 99 -7.83 -15.79 15.60
CA VAL A 99 -8.33 -17.10 16.04
C VAL A 99 -7.93 -17.37 17.49
N ALA A 100 -6.69 -17.07 17.87
CA ALA A 100 -6.22 -17.23 19.25
C ALA A 100 -6.97 -16.31 20.22
N SER A 101 -7.29 -15.07 19.83
CA SER A 101 -8.07 -14.14 20.63
C SER A 101 -9.49 -14.65 20.89
N MET A 102 -10.15 -15.21 19.87
CA MET A 102 -11.47 -15.83 20.00
C MET A 102 -11.42 -17.06 20.91
N ALA A 103 -10.43 -17.93 20.73
CA ALA A 103 -10.25 -19.12 21.57
C ALA A 103 -9.96 -18.77 23.04
N ALA A 104 -9.10 -17.76 23.26
CA ALA A 104 -8.75 -17.29 24.59
C ALA A 104 -9.95 -16.64 25.31
N LEU A 105 -10.74 -15.82 24.58
CA LEU A 105 -11.97 -15.22 25.09
C LEU A 105 -13.02 -16.30 25.43
N TRP A 106 -13.25 -17.25 24.51
CA TRP A 106 -14.17 -18.36 24.74
C TRP A 106 -13.79 -19.20 25.96
N TYR A 107 -12.50 -19.52 26.10
CA TYR A 107 -11.99 -20.26 27.24
C TYR A 107 -12.17 -19.48 28.55
N PHE A 108 -11.88 -18.17 28.54
CA PHE A 108 -12.08 -17.29 29.69
C PHE A 108 -13.55 -17.24 30.14
N LEU A 109 -14.48 -17.12 29.18
CA LEU A 109 -15.92 -17.12 29.45
C LEU A 109 -16.41 -18.44 30.03
N ARG A 110 -15.83 -19.58 29.62
CA ARG A 110 -16.20 -20.91 30.16
C ARG A 110 -15.57 -21.23 31.51
N GLN A 111 -14.41 -20.67 31.83
CA GLN A 111 -13.66 -20.99 33.05
C GLN A 111 -13.15 -19.72 33.75
N PRO A 112 -14.04 -18.85 34.25
CA PRO A 112 -13.68 -17.55 34.82
C PRO A 112 -12.86 -17.65 36.13
N ARG A 113 -12.83 -18.83 36.77
CA ARG A 113 -12.13 -19.07 38.04
C ARG A 113 -10.65 -19.43 37.89
N LEU A 114 -10.14 -19.69 36.68
CA LEU A 114 -8.71 -19.87 36.51
C LEU A 114 -8.02 -18.49 36.54
N PRO A 115 -7.02 -18.27 37.41
CA PRO A 115 -6.18 -17.08 37.40
C PRO A 115 -5.26 -17.12 36.17
N ARG A 116 -5.82 -16.94 34.97
CA ARG A 116 -5.05 -16.83 33.73
C ARG A 116 -4.94 -15.36 33.34
N ALA A 117 -3.71 -14.98 32.99
CA ALA A 117 -3.28 -13.61 32.69
C ALA A 117 -4.27 -12.84 31.80
N PRO A 118 -5.17 -12.00 32.37
CA PRO A 118 -6.14 -11.24 31.59
C PRO A 118 -5.45 -10.28 30.62
N GLY A 119 -4.23 -9.85 30.95
CA GLY A 119 -3.38 -9.06 30.08
C GLY A 119 -3.07 -9.73 28.73
N LEU A 120 -2.92 -11.07 28.69
CA LEU A 120 -2.69 -11.77 27.41
C LEU A 120 -3.95 -11.75 26.54
N ILE A 121 -5.13 -11.96 27.13
CA ILE A 121 -6.41 -11.92 26.40
C ILE A 121 -6.64 -10.51 25.85
N LEU A 122 -6.44 -9.48 26.68
CA LEU A 122 -6.55 -8.07 26.26
C LEU A 122 -5.57 -7.75 25.14
N LEU A 123 -4.32 -8.19 25.25
CA LEU A 123 -3.30 -7.99 24.21
C LEU A 123 -3.72 -8.65 22.89
N LEU A 124 -4.21 -9.90 22.93
CA LEU A 124 -4.66 -10.62 21.74
C LEU A 124 -5.87 -9.93 21.09
N ILE A 125 -6.88 -9.54 21.86
CA ILE A 125 -8.06 -8.83 21.35
C ILE A 125 -7.66 -7.48 20.74
N PHE A 126 -6.86 -6.69 21.47
CA PHE A 126 -6.39 -5.39 21.00
C PHE A 126 -5.60 -5.53 19.69
N SER A 127 -4.68 -6.49 19.63
CA SER A 127 -3.87 -6.75 18.43
C SER A 127 -4.73 -7.15 17.23
N SER A 128 -5.71 -8.04 17.43
CA SER A 128 -6.64 -8.47 16.38
C SER A 128 -7.48 -7.32 15.85
N LEU A 129 -8.05 -6.50 16.74
CA LEU A 129 -8.88 -5.35 16.34
C LEU A 129 -8.06 -4.29 15.62
N LEU A 130 -6.85 -4.00 16.10
CA LEU A 130 -5.96 -2.99 15.51
C LEU A 130 -5.54 -3.35 14.09
N ALA A 131 -5.24 -4.63 13.84
CA ALA A 131 -4.75 -5.11 12.55
C ALA A 131 -5.82 -5.77 11.67
N PHE A 132 -7.10 -5.76 12.09
CA PHE A 132 -8.18 -6.46 11.36
C PHE A 132 -8.25 -6.08 9.87
N ARG A 133 -7.95 -4.81 9.53
CA ARG A 133 -7.94 -4.28 8.15
C ARG A 133 -6.90 -4.89 7.20
N ILE A 134 -5.94 -5.67 7.72
CA ILE A 134 -4.87 -6.33 6.96
C ILE A 134 -4.83 -7.84 7.21
N LEU A 135 -5.99 -8.44 7.55
CA LEU A 135 -6.14 -9.81 8.06
C LEU A 135 -5.28 -10.88 7.38
N LEU A 136 -5.18 -10.83 6.05
CA LEU A 136 -4.47 -11.83 5.22
C LEU A 136 -3.25 -11.24 4.47
N ARG A 137 -2.80 -10.03 4.83
CA ARG A 137 -1.70 -9.34 4.13
C ARG A 137 -0.83 -8.54 5.08
N MET A 138 -0.33 -9.19 6.11
CA MET A 138 0.76 -8.64 6.91
C MET A 138 2.02 -8.47 6.05
N THR A 139 2.53 -7.24 5.95
CA THR A 139 3.78 -6.91 5.26
C THR A 139 4.77 -6.25 6.24
N PRO A 140 6.08 -6.46 6.06
CA PRO A 140 7.10 -5.87 6.92
C PRO A 140 7.38 -4.38 6.60
N GLY A 141 6.52 -3.76 5.79
CA GLY A 141 6.66 -2.39 5.32
C GLY A 141 5.30 -1.69 5.22
N GLU A 142 5.28 -0.59 4.46
CA GLU A 142 4.08 0.22 4.23
C GLU A 142 3.45 0.75 5.54
N TYR A 143 2.20 1.22 5.46
CA TYR A 143 1.47 1.78 6.60
C TYR A 143 1.22 0.75 7.72
N ALA A 144 1.34 -0.54 7.40
CA ALA A 144 1.11 -1.64 8.33
C ALA A 144 2.13 -1.64 9.48
N MET A 145 3.41 -1.35 9.19
CA MET A 145 4.51 -1.46 10.15
C MET A 145 4.31 -0.61 11.42
N TYR A 146 3.70 0.57 11.31
CA TYR A 146 3.53 1.50 12.44
C TYR A 146 2.54 1.02 13.51
N TYR A 147 1.61 0.13 13.17
CA TYR A 147 0.53 -0.27 14.07
C TYR A 147 0.53 -1.77 14.40
N ASN A 148 1.35 -2.58 13.73
CA ASN A 148 1.27 -4.04 13.88
C ASN A 148 2.23 -4.63 14.93
N GLY A 149 3.03 -3.82 15.62
CA GLY A 149 3.91 -4.28 16.71
C GLY A 149 3.21 -5.19 17.73
N PRO A 150 1.99 -4.85 18.21
CA PRO A 150 1.21 -5.72 19.10
C PRO A 150 0.87 -7.09 18.51
N VAL A 151 0.61 -7.18 17.20
CA VAL A 151 0.36 -8.46 16.50
C VAL A 151 1.61 -9.31 16.48
N VAL A 152 2.77 -8.73 16.15
CA VAL A 152 4.04 -9.45 16.14
C VAL A 152 4.38 -9.99 17.53
N LEU A 153 4.19 -9.17 18.56
CA LEU A 153 4.36 -9.60 19.95
C LEU A 153 3.39 -10.73 20.32
N SER A 154 2.11 -10.56 19.99
CA SER A 154 1.08 -11.58 20.22
C SER A 154 1.44 -12.90 19.54
N PHE A 155 1.88 -12.84 18.28
CA PHE A 155 2.32 -14.00 17.52
C PHE A 155 3.51 -14.69 18.18
N LEU A 156 4.55 -13.95 18.57
CA LEU A 156 5.70 -14.50 19.30
C LEU A 156 5.28 -15.21 20.59
N LEU A 157 4.33 -14.64 21.34
CA LEU A 157 3.78 -15.26 22.55
C LEU A 157 3.01 -16.55 22.24
N LEU A 158 2.32 -16.62 21.10
CA LEU A 158 1.62 -17.83 20.64
C LEU A 158 2.58 -18.92 20.17
N LEU A 159 3.80 -18.57 19.74
CA LEU A 159 4.82 -19.54 19.36
C LEU A 159 5.60 -20.13 20.53
N ARG A 160 5.66 -19.42 21.67
CA ARG A 160 6.37 -19.88 22.87
C ARG A 160 5.96 -21.29 23.36
N PRO A 161 4.67 -21.67 23.39
CA PRO A 161 4.26 -23.03 23.78
C PRO A 161 4.74 -24.11 22.81
N LEU A 162 5.06 -23.75 21.57
CA LEU A 162 5.54 -24.70 20.57
C LEU A 162 7.04 -24.98 20.70
N ILE A 163 7.75 -24.27 21.58
CA ILE A 163 9.14 -24.56 21.94
C ILE A 163 9.11 -25.64 23.04
N PRO A 164 9.79 -26.79 22.85
CA PRO A 164 9.75 -27.87 23.84
C PRO A 164 10.29 -27.40 25.19
N GLN A 165 9.48 -27.53 26.25
CA GLN A 165 9.82 -27.12 27.62
C GLN A 165 10.17 -28.31 28.52
N SER A 166 9.87 -29.56 28.11
CA SER A 166 10.09 -30.74 28.94
C SER A 166 11.50 -31.31 28.76
N GLY A 167 12.21 -31.51 29.88
CA GLY A 167 13.46 -32.28 29.96
C GLY A 167 14.74 -31.61 29.42
N SER A 168 14.62 -30.52 28.66
CA SER A 168 15.77 -29.71 28.25
C SER A 168 15.97 -28.61 29.30
N GLY A 169 17.16 -28.58 29.94
CA GLY A 169 17.48 -27.51 30.89
C GLY A 169 17.23 -26.14 30.27
N HIS A 170 16.93 -25.13 31.11
CA HIS A 170 16.65 -23.73 30.72
C HIS A 170 17.57 -23.15 29.62
N ARG A 171 18.77 -23.74 29.44
CA ARG A 171 19.74 -23.47 28.39
C ARG A 171 19.21 -23.57 26.95
N PHE A 172 18.17 -24.36 26.63
CA PHE A 172 17.67 -24.48 25.24
C PHE A 172 16.51 -23.52 24.90
N VAL A 173 15.68 -23.19 25.89
CA VAL A 173 14.51 -22.32 25.68
C VAL A 173 14.92 -20.91 25.30
N PHE A 174 15.93 -20.35 25.96
CA PHE A 174 16.40 -18.99 25.69
C PHE A 174 16.96 -18.82 24.27
N PRO A 175 17.89 -19.66 23.78
CA PRO A 175 18.36 -19.61 22.38
C PRO A 175 17.24 -19.79 21.35
N ALA A 176 16.27 -20.66 21.60
CA ALA A 176 15.16 -20.88 20.67
C ALA A 176 14.25 -19.64 20.57
N VAL A 177 13.91 -19.02 21.70
CA VAL A 177 13.14 -17.76 21.74
C VAL A 177 13.94 -16.64 21.09
N LEU A 178 15.24 -16.53 21.39
CA LEU A 178 16.12 -15.52 20.79
C LEU A 178 16.19 -15.68 19.27
N LEU A 179 16.37 -16.90 18.77
CA LEU A 179 16.39 -17.19 17.33
C LEU A 179 15.07 -16.80 16.65
N LEU A 180 13.94 -17.09 17.29
CA LEU A 180 12.63 -16.69 16.79
C LEU A 180 12.50 -15.16 16.71
N CYS A 181 12.87 -14.45 17.78
CA CYS A 181 12.88 -13.00 17.79
C CYS A 181 13.81 -12.43 16.71
N LEU A 182 15.03 -12.97 16.57
CA LEU A 182 15.99 -12.56 15.54
C LEU A 182 15.46 -12.84 14.14
N GLY A 183 14.78 -13.96 13.91
CA GLY A 183 14.14 -14.27 12.63
C GLY A 183 13.02 -13.27 12.30
N CYS A 184 12.16 -12.95 13.27
CA CYS A 184 11.11 -11.94 13.09
C CYS A 184 11.68 -10.53 12.85
N LEU A 185 12.85 -10.20 13.41
CA LEU A 185 13.56 -8.93 13.16
C LEU A 185 14.34 -8.94 11.84
N ALA A 186 14.85 -10.08 11.40
CA ALA A 186 15.61 -10.21 10.16
C ALA A 186 14.75 -9.89 8.94
N VAL A 187 13.48 -10.29 8.93
CA VAL A 187 12.55 -9.99 7.82
C VAL A 187 12.42 -8.48 7.57
N PRO A 188 11.99 -7.64 8.53
CA PRO A 188 11.95 -6.21 8.33
C PRO A 188 13.33 -5.59 8.14
N ALA A 189 14.41 -6.11 8.74
CA ALA A 189 15.76 -5.60 8.51
C ALA A 189 16.26 -5.83 7.06
N LEU A 190 15.97 -7.00 6.47
CA LEU A 190 16.28 -7.26 5.06
C LEU A 190 15.40 -6.43 4.13
N TYR A 191 14.11 -6.27 4.49
CA TYR A 191 13.21 -5.39 3.76
C TYR A 191 13.70 -3.93 3.77
N THR A 192 14.07 -3.39 4.93
CA THR A 192 14.60 -2.03 5.03
C THR A 192 15.92 -1.88 4.31
N ARG A 193 16.80 -2.90 4.29
CA ARG A 193 18.01 -2.86 3.47
C ARG A 193 17.66 -2.67 1.99
N LYS A 194 16.66 -3.38 1.47
CA LYS A 194 16.19 -3.20 0.09
C LYS A 194 15.69 -1.77 -0.14
N VAL A 195 14.87 -1.25 0.77
CA VAL A 195 14.38 0.14 0.70
C VAL A 195 15.53 1.14 0.74
N VAL A 196 16.52 0.95 1.63
CA VAL A 196 17.71 1.81 1.74
C VAL A 196 18.54 1.75 0.47
N THR A 197 18.70 0.58 -0.16
CA THR A 197 19.40 0.48 -1.45
C THR A 197 18.62 1.18 -2.57
N GLU A 198 17.29 1.12 -2.56
CA GLU A 198 16.45 1.85 -3.51
C GLU A 198 16.51 3.38 -3.28
N THR A 199 16.70 3.83 -2.04
CA THR A 199 16.86 5.25 -1.70
C THR A 199 18.31 5.75 -1.79
N ALA A 200 19.29 4.89 -2.02
CA ALA A 200 20.69 5.29 -2.20
C ALA A 200 20.89 6.23 -3.42
N GLY A 201 19.97 6.20 -4.39
CA GLY A 201 19.92 7.13 -5.52
C GLY A 201 19.14 8.42 -5.27
N CYS A 202 18.65 8.65 -4.05
CA CYS A 202 17.92 9.87 -3.72
C CYS A 202 18.87 11.08 -3.64
N VAL A 203 18.36 12.23 -4.07
CA VAL A 203 19.03 13.53 -4.01
C VAL A 203 18.23 14.47 -3.13
N PRO A 204 18.87 15.47 -2.50
CA PRO A 204 18.15 16.45 -1.69
C PRO A 204 17.31 17.39 -2.55
N LEU A 205 16.03 17.52 -2.21
CA LEU A 205 15.15 18.59 -2.64
C LEU A 205 15.00 19.57 -1.48
N THR A 206 15.75 20.68 -1.55
CA THR A 206 15.74 21.74 -0.54
C THR A 206 14.79 22.86 -0.97
N THR A 207 13.92 23.26 -0.07
CA THR A 207 12.98 24.38 -0.21
C THR A 207 13.01 25.23 1.06
N GLU A 208 12.28 26.34 1.07
CA GLU A 208 12.11 27.19 2.27
C GLU A 208 11.41 26.43 3.43
N ARG A 209 10.74 25.31 3.16
CA ARG A 209 10.06 24.48 4.16
C ARG A 209 10.92 23.34 4.70
N GLY A 210 12.16 23.19 4.21
CA GLY A 210 13.09 22.16 4.66
C GLY A 210 13.68 21.36 3.50
N THR A 211 14.32 20.25 3.83
CA THR A 211 14.97 19.36 2.85
C THR A 211 14.38 17.96 2.95
N ILE A 212 13.95 17.42 1.81
CA ILE A 212 13.51 16.03 1.70
C ILE A 212 14.39 15.26 0.70
N ALA A 213 14.60 13.97 0.93
CA ALA A 213 15.33 13.11 0.00
C ALA A 213 14.36 12.47 -0.99
N VAL A 214 14.57 12.68 -2.29
CA VAL A 214 13.68 12.16 -3.35
C VAL A 214 14.50 11.60 -4.50
N LYS A 215 13.90 10.76 -5.35
CA LYS A 215 14.56 10.28 -6.58
C LYS A 215 15.00 11.47 -7.44
N ARG A 216 16.13 11.34 -8.16
CA ARG A 216 16.69 12.42 -9.00
C ARG A 216 15.69 12.98 -10.01
N SER A 217 14.98 12.11 -10.74
CA SER A 217 13.97 12.53 -11.72
C SER A 217 12.83 13.32 -11.08
N LEU A 218 12.37 12.89 -9.89
CA LEU A 218 11.34 13.59 -9.13
C LEU A 218 11.82 14.94 -8.61
N ALA A 219 13.08 15.03 -8.14
CA ALA A 219 13.67 16.28 -7.67
C ALA A 219 13.66 17.36 -8.77
N GLU A 220 14.00 16.99 -10.00
CA GLU A 220 14.02 17.89 -11.15
C GLU A 220 12.62 18.41 -11.47
N GLN A 221 11.63 17.52 -11.54
CA GLN A 221 10.24 17.90 -11.77
C GLN A 221 9.70 18.80 -10.66
N TYR A 222 9.94 18.46 -9.40
CA TYR A 222 9.51 19.27 -8.27
C TYR A 222 10.19 20.64 -8.27
N ARG A 223 11.49 20.74 -8.58
CA ARG A 223 12.17 22.04 -8.71
C ARG A 223 11.55 22.90 -9.82
N ALA A 224 11.24 22.30 -10.96
CA ALA A 224 10.57 22.99 -12.06
C ALA A 224 9.15 23.45 -11.67
N GLY A 225 8.36 22.55 -11.07
CA GLY A 225 7.02 22.84 -10.55
C GLY A 225 7.01 23.95 -9.50
N ILE A 226 7.88 23.85 -8.51
CA ILE A 226 8.04 24.87 -7.46
C ILE A 226 8.40 26.22 -8.06
N ARG A 227 9.36 26.26 -9.00
CA ARG A 227 9.75 27.51 -9.67
C ARG A 227 8.59 28.11 -10.44
N PHE A 228 7.90 27.29 -11.23
CA PHE A 228 6.74 27.71 -12.00
C PHE A 228 5.64 28.27 -11.09
N MET A 229 5.26 27.55 -10.04
CA MET A 229 4.24 28.00 -9.10
C MET A 229 4.63 29.31 -8.41
N LYS A 230 5.89 29.46 -7.99
CA LYS A 230 6.39 30.72 -7.40
C LYS A 230 6.33 31.88 -8.39
N GLU A 231 6.77 31.67 -9.63
CA GLU A 231 6.75 32.71 -10.67
C GLU A 231 5.32 33.18 -10.98
N LYS A 232 4.38 32.24 -11.11
CA LYS A 232 2.97 32.55 -11.38
C LYS A 232 2.28 33.20 -10.18
N ASN A 233 2.56 32.72 -8.97
CA ASN A 233 2.05 33.33 -7.75
C ASN A 233 2.55 34.77 -7.56
N ALA A 234 3.79 35.08 -7.93
CA ALA A 234 4.32 36.45 -7.92
C ALA A 234 3.57 37.40 -8.88
N LYS A 235 2.94 36.85 -9.91
CA LYS A 235 2.08 37.56 -10.88
C LYS A 235 0.59 37.53 -10.49
N VAL A 236 0.26 37.03 -9.30
CA VAL A 236 -1.13 36.83 -8.83
C VAL A 236 -1.92 35.89 -9.76
N GLU A 237 -1.23 35.00 -10.48
CA GLU A 237 -1.84 33.99 -11.33
C GLU A 237 -2.00 32.68 -10.53
N ALA A 238 -3.24 32.22 -10.37
CA ALA A 238 -3.53 30.99 -9.63
C ALA A 238 -3.13 29.73 -10.43
N VAL A 239 -2.47 28.80 -9.74
CA VAL A 239 -2.03 27.50 -10.28
C VAL A 239 -2.65 26.38 -9.45
N LEU A 240 -3.32 25.43 -10.12
CA LEU A 240 -3.87 24.24 -9.48
C LEU A 240 -3.05 23.00 -9.87
N SER A 241 -2.69 22.15 -8.91
CA SER A 241 -2.08 20.85 -9.20
C SER A 241 -3.14 19.74 -9.22
N VAL A 242 -3.11 18.88 -10.24
CA VAL A 242 -4.04 17.75 -10.42
C VAL A 242 -3.29 16.52 -10.96
N PRO A 243 -3.73 15.28 -10.68
CA PRO A 243 -4.68 14.91 -9.63
C PRO A 243 -4.09 14.98 -8.22
N GLU A 244 -2.77 14.86 -8.08
CA GLU A 244 -2.08 14.93 -6.79
C GLU A 244 -0.96 15.96 -6.87
N ASP A 245 -0.80 16.73 -5.80
CA ASP A 245 0.48 17.27 -5.29
C ASP A 245 0.17 18.44 -4.33
N ALA A 246 -0.53 18.15 -3.23
CA ALA A 246 -0.60 19.09 -2.11
C ALA A 246 0.81 19.46 -1.60
N SER A 247 1.75 18.51 -1.76
CA SER A 247 3.18 18.69 -1.61
C SER A 247 3.73 19.83 -2.45
N LEU A 248 3.33 20.02 -3.72
CA LEU A 248 3.82 21.13 -4.55
C LEU A 248 3.36 22.48 -4.01
N CYS A 249 2.09 22.62 -3.62
CA CYS A 249 1.61 23.84 -2.95
C CYS A 249 2.40 24.11 -1.66
N PHE A 250 2.57 23.10 -0.82
CA PHE A 250 3.32 23.23 0.44
C PHE A 250 4.79 23.62 0.22
N LEU A 251 5.50 22.89 -0.64
CA LEU A 251 6.93 23.05 -0.90
C LEU A 251 7.26 24.33 -1.68
N SER A 252 6.33 24.81 -2.51
CA SER A 252 6.46 26.10 -3.20
C SER A 252 6.04 27.29 -2.33
N GLY A 253 5.35 27.05 -1.21
CA GLY A 253 4.82 28.10 -0.36
C GLY A 253 3.60 28.82 -0.97
N THR A 254 2.98 28.27 -2.01
CA THR A 254 1.80 28.85 -2.64
C THR A 254 0.51 28.28 -2.07
N HIS A 255 -0.61 28.99 -2.26
CA HIS A 255 -1.91 28.53 -1.82
C HIS A 255 -2.59 27.67 -2.88
N CYS A 256 -3.26 26.61 -2.45
CA CYS A 256 -4.13 25.82 -3.33
C CYS A 256 -5.38 26.66 -3.64
N PRO A 257 -5.75 26.83 -4.93
CA PRO A 257 -6.92 27.63 -5.27
C PRO A 257 -8.22 26.94 -4.87
N THR A 258 -8.26 25.61 -4.73
CA THR A 258 -9.48 24.88 -4.33
C THR A 258 -9.38 24.39 -2.89
N ARG A 259 -10.53 24.16 -2.25
CA ARG A 259 -10.57 23.48 -0.94
C ARG A 259 -10.10 22.04 -1.03
N ILE A 260 -10.37 21.38 -2.15
CA ILE A 260 -9.88 20.03 -2.45
C ILE A 260 -8.46 20.16 -3.01
N LEU A 261 -7.52 19.60 -2.27
CA LEU A 261 -6.07 19.67 -2.52
C LEU A 261 -5.48 18.38 -3.11
N GLN A 262 -6.31 17.35 -3.25
CA GLN A 262 -5.95 16.05 -3.81
C GLN A 262 -7.19 15.41 -4.45
N PHE A 263 -7.02 14.93 -5.67
CA PHE A 263 -8.04 14.30 -6.51
C PHE A 263 -7.68 12.82 -6.70
N THR A 264 -7.50 12.08 -5.60
CA THR A 264 -7.40 10.62 -5.69
C THR A 264 -8.77 10.01 -5.91
N PRO A 265 -8.85 8.76 -6.40
CA PRO A 265 -10.11 8.05 -6.54
C PRO A 265 -10.95 8.12 -5.27
N GLY A 266 -12.15 8.71 -5.38
CA GLY A 266 -13.10 8.85 -4.28
C GLY A 266 -12.86 10.01 -3.31
N SER A 267 -11.84 10.85 -3.57
CA SER A 267 -11.69 12.16 -2.91
C SER A 267 -12.80 13.13 -3.31
N LEU A 268 -13.13 13.16 -4.60
CA LEU A 268 -14.17 14.00 -5.15
C LEU A 268 -15.45 13.16 -5.30
N VAL A 269 -16.54 13.61 -4.67
CA VAL A 269 -17.84 12.94 -4.79
C VAL A 269 -18.58 13.52 -6.00
N PRO A 270 -19.09 12.69 -6.93
CA PRO A 270 -19.92 13.16 -8.05
C PRO A 270 -21.14 13.96 -7.58
N GLY A 271 -21.57 14.92 -8.41
CA GLY A 271 -22.66 15.84 -8.11
C GLY A 271 -22.16 17.10 -7.39
N LYS A 272 -22.88 17.53 -6.35
CA LYS A 272 -22.68 18.85 -5.69
C LYS A 272 -21.23 19.18 -5.36
N MET A 273 -20.46 18.25 -4.77
CA MET A 273 -19.06 18.50 -4.40
C MET A 273 -18.17 18.73 -5.63
N THR A 274 -18.38 17.98 -6.71
CA THR A 274 -17.68 18.17 -7.99
C THR A 274 -18.06 19.51 -8.61
N GLU A 275 -19.35 19.84 -8.65
CA GLU A 275 -19.87 21.09 -9.20
C GLU A 275 -19.35 22.32 -8.43
N GLU A 276 -19.35 22.26 -7.09
CA GLU A 276 -18.80 23.32 -6.24
C GLU A 276 -17.29 23.48 -6.47
N THR A 277 -16.55 22.39 -6.64
CA THR A 277 -15.11 22.46 -6.93
C THR A 277 -14.85 23.08 -8.31
N ILE A 278 -15.62 22.70 -9.33
CA ILE A 278 -15.55 23.32 -10.66
C ILE A 278 -15.85 24.82 -10.58
N ARG A 279 -16.87 25.19 -9.80
CA ARG A 279 -17.23 26.59 -9.58
C ARG A 279 -16.11 27.36 -8.87
N GLU A 280 -15.48 26.80 -7.83
CA GLU A 280 -14.32 27.41 -7.16
C GLU A 280 -13.17 27.66 -8.14
N ILE A 281 -12.88 26.70 -9.03
CA ILE A 281 -11.85 26.83 -10.08
C ILE A 281 -12.19 27.98 -11.03
N ALA A 282 -13.46 28.11 -11.41
CA ALA A 282 -13.93 29.18 -12.29
C ALA A 282 -13.89 30.56 -11.61
N GLU A 283 -14.43 30.69 -10.41
CA GLU A 283 -14.51 31.93 -9.64
C GLU A 283 -13.13 32.49 -9.32
N LYS A 284 -12.18 31.62 -8.94
CA LYS A 284 -10.78 32.01 -8.67
C LYS A 284 -9.95 32.19 -9.92
N ARG A 285 -10.55 32.05 -11.11
CA ARG A 285 -9.90 32.21 -12.42
C ARG A 285 -8.56 31.50 -12.49
N VAL A 286 -8.55 30.23 -12.09
CA VAL A 286 -7.31 29.41 -12.15
C VAL A 286 -6.76 29.47 -13.57
N ARG A 287 -5.55 30.01 -13.70
CA ARG A 287 -4.94 30.30 -15.00
C ARG A 287 -4.18 29.10 -15.53
N TYR A 288 -3.51 28.37 -14.64
CA TYR A 288 -2.69 27.22 -15.02
C TYR A 288 -3.02 25.98 -14.21
N LEU A 289 -2.85 24.82 -14.84
CA LEU A 289 -2.82 23.53 -14.17
C LEU A 289 -1.42 22.93 -14.26
N VAL A 290 -0.96 22.35 -13.17
CA VAL A 290 0.13 21.36 -13.18
C VAL A 290 -0.54 19.99 -13.19
N TRP A 291 -0.61 19.37 -14.36
CA TRP A 291 -1.32 18.09 -14.54
C TRP A 291 -0.32 16.93 -14.58
N SER A 292 -0.27 16.16 -13.49
CA SER A 292 0.51 14.94 -13.35
C SER A 292 -0.17 13.74 -14.05
N ASN A 293 0.62 12.92 -14.74
CA ASN A 293 0.18 11.66 -15.34
C ASN A 293 0.25 10.47 -14.37
N GLY A 294 0.29 10.73 -13.06
CA GLY A 294 0.30 9.70 -12.01
C GLY A 294 -0.80 8.66 -12.21
N LEU A 295 -0.45 7.40 -11.95
CA LEU A 295 -1.37 6.28 -12.01
C LEU A 295 -1.80 5.88 -10.60
N PHE A 296 -3.02 5.35 -10.47
CA PHE A 296 -3.64 4.97 -9.20
C PHE A 296 -3.96 3.47 -9.09
N PRO A 297 -3.04 2.55 -9.46
CA PRO A 297 -3.33 1.12 -9.49
C PRO A 297 -3.83 0.59 -8.14
N GLU A 298 -3.50 1.28 -7.04
CA GLU A 298 -3.95 0.94 -5.70
C GLU A 298 -5.46 1.12 -5.43
N HIS A 299 -6.17 1.76 -6.35
CA HIS A 299 -7.61 1.97 -6.29
C HIS A 299 -8.39 1.14 -7.33
N GLY A 300 -7.69 0.37 -8.17
CA GLY A 300 -8.31 -0.44 -9.23
C GLY A 300 -8.75 0.37 -10.45
N VAL A 301 -8.45 1.67 -10.46
CA VAL A 301 -8.65 2.61 -11.58
C VAL A 301 -7.32 3.30 -11.84
N LEU A 302 -6.98 3.62 -13.09
CA LEU A 302 -5.61 4.02 -13.40
C LEU A 302 -5.46 5.53 -13.56
N ARG A 303 -6.33 6.19 -14.33
CA ARG A 303 -6.09 7.55 -14.82
C ARG A 303 -7.17 8.54 -14.39
N PHE A 304 -6.75 9.65 -13.79
CA PHE A 304 -7.62 10.78 -13.46
C PHE A 304 -8.24 11.41 -14.72
N GLY A 305 -9.52 11.74 -14.64
CA GLY A 305 -10.28 12.35 -15.73
C GLY A 305 -10.67 11.39 -16.86
N THR A 306 -10.18 10.14 -16.83
CA THR A 306 -10.55 9.09 -17.79
C THR A 306 -11.26 7.93 -17.08
N ASP A 307 -10.62 7.32 -16.08
CA ASP A 307 -11.17 6.15 -15.38
C ASP A 307 -11.99 6.56 -14.15
N PHE A 308 -11.66 7.71 -13.55
CA PHE A 308 -12.37 8.29 -12.41
C PHE A 308 -12.39 9.82 -12.50
N ASP A 309 -13.28 10.46 -11.74
CA ASP A 309 -13.51 11.92 -11.75
C ASP A 309 -13.71 12.49 -13.17
N GLN A 310 -14.39 11.73 -14.04
CA GLN A 310 -14.57 12.04 -15.46
C GLN A 310 -15.22 13.40 -15.71
N THR A 311 -16.16 13.82 -14.88
CA THR A 311 -16.79 15.16 -14.98
C THR A 311 -15.76 16.28 -14.78
N MET A 312 -14.90 16.15 -13.76
CA MET A 312 -13.80 17.09 -13.53
C MET A 312 -12.80 17.04 -14.68
N GLY A 313 -12.38 15.83 -15.10
CA GLY A 313 -11.50 15.66 -16.24
C GLY A 313 -12.02 16.35 -17.50
N SER A 314 -13.28 16.11 -17.85
CA SER A 314 -13.96 16.71 -19.01
C SER A 314 -14.01 18.23 -18.93
N TYR A 315 -14.29 18.78 -17.75
CA TYR A 315 -14.24 20.23 -17.52
C TYR A 315 -12.83 20.78 -17.76
N LEU A 316 -11.80 20.18 -17.16
CA LEU A 316 -10.42 20.65 -17.30
C LEU A 316 -9.93 20.53 -18.75
N THR A 317 -10.20 19.43 -19.46
CA THR A 317 -9.76 19.28 -20.86
C THR A 317 -10.52 20.17 -21.83
N SER A 318 -11.73 20.61 -21.50
CA SER A 318 -12.51 21.53 -22.35
C SER A 318 -12.17 23.01 -22.12
N HIS A 319 -11.62 23.35 -20.95
CA HIS A 319 -11.34 24.74 -20.55
C HIS A 319 -9.85 25.07 -20.52
N TYR A 320 -8.98 24.08 -20.65
CA TYR A 320 -7.53 24.26 -20.63
C TYR A 320 -6.91 23.54 -21.82
N ARG A 321 -5.82 24.10 -22.34
CA ARG A 321 -4.98 23.49 -23.37
C ARG A 321 -3.61 23.16 -22.82
N ARG A 322 -3.06 22.03 -23.21
CA ARG A 322 -1.69 21.64 -22.85
C ARG A 322 -0.70 22.53 -23.60
N THR A 323 0.27 23.09 -22.89
CA THR A 323 1.27 24.02 -23.48
C THR A 323 2.66 23.39 -23.54
N VAL A 324 3.19 22.97 -22.40
CA VAL A 324 4.58 22.47 -22.30
C VAL A 324 4.72 21.38 -21.26
N VAL A 325 5.76 20.56 -21.40
CA VAL A 325 6.19 19.62 -20.35
C VAL A 325 6.87 20.41 -19.24
N LEU A 326 6.57 20.09 -17.98
CA LEU A 326 7.14 20.81 -16.84
C LEU A 326 8.67 20.64 -16.74
N SER A 327 9.17 19.46 -17.11
CA SER A 327 10.60 19.17 -17.22
C SER A 327 10.92 18.64 -18.63
N PRO A 328 12.00 19.11 -19.28
CA PRO A 328 12.38 18.63 -20.60
C PRO A 328 12.95 17.20 -20.59
N ASN A 329 13.29 16.67 -19.41
CA ASN A 329 13.91 15.35 -19.29
C ASN A 329 12.88 14.25 -19.52
N TYR A 330 13.26 13.26 -20.33
CA TYR A 330 12.44 12.07 -20.57
C TYR A 330 12.23 11.31 -19.25
N VAL A 331 10.97 11.02 -18.95
CA VAL A 331 10.55 10.26 -17.79
C VAL A 331 10.08 8.90 -18.28
N ARG A 332 10.52 7.80 -17.65
CA ARG A 332 10.12 6.46 -18.09
C ARG A 332 8.61 6.29 -17.94
N LEU A 333 8.01 5.45 -18.77
CA LEU A 333 6.59 5.08 -18.63
C LEU A 333 6.36 4.51 -17.21
N GLY A 334 5.40 5.08 -16.48
CA GLY A 334 5.12 4.71 -15.07
C GLY A 334 5.90 5.51 -14.03
N GLU A 335 6.89 6.31 -14.44
CA GLU A 335 7.41 7.39 -13.61
C GLU A 335 6.52 8.64 -13.81
N GLY A 336 6.09 9.25 -12.71
CA GLY A 336 5.23 10.44 -12.76
C GLY A 336 5.92 11.57 -13.50
N ASN A 337 5.21 12.20 -14.43
CA ASN A 337 5.58 13.40 -15.18
C ASN A 337 4.41 14.39 -15.10
N ALA A 338 4.71 15.69 -15.17
CA ALA A 338 3.69 16.73 -15.14
C ALA A 338 3.75 17.63 -16.38
N TYR A 339 2.58 18.08 -16.80
CA TYR A 339 2.40 18.99 -17.92
C TYR A 339 1.76 20.28 -17.44
N ILE A 340 2.18 21.40 -18.03
CA ILE A 340 1.49 22.66 -17.84
C ILE A 340 0.32 22.73 -18.80
N TRP A 341 -0.84 23.07 -18.25
CA TRP A 341 -2.01 23.43 -19.02
C TRP A 341 -2.38 24.87 -18.72
N GLU A 342 -2.77 25.60 -19.75
CA GLU A 342 -3.19 27.00 -19.64
C GLU A 342 -4.67 27.11 -19.97
N ARG A 343 -5.39 27.94 -19.21
CA ARG A 343 -6.81 28.21 -19.44
C ARG A 343 -7.01 28.83 -20.82
N ILE A 344 -7.93 28.27 -21.59
CA ILE A 344 -8.35 28.79 -22.90
C ILE A 344 -9.01 30.16 -22.67
N PRO A 345 -8.58 31.23 -23.36
CA PRO A 345 -9.22 32.54 -23.27
C PRO A 345 -10.71 32.46 -23.63
N GLU A 346 -11.56 33.20 -22.91
CA GLU A 346 -13.01 33.22 -23.18
C GLU A 346 -13.31 33.66 -24.63
N SER A 347 -12.49 34.55 -25.18
CA SER A 347 -12.57 34.99 -26.58
C SER A 347 -12.38 33.85 -27.60
N GLU A 348 -11.55 32.85 -27.29
CA GLU A 348 -11.33 31.68 -28.16
C GLU A 348 -12.41 30.62 -27.97
N SER A 349 -12.99 30.52 -26.77
CA SER A 349 -14.04 29.53 -26.44
C SER A 349 -15.35 29.75 -27.19
N GLN A 350 -15.63 30.98 -27.64
CA GLN A 350 -16.85 31.36 -28.36
C GLN A 350 -16.74 31.22 -29.88
N SER A 351 -15.57 30.84 -30.42
CA SER A 351 -15.39 30.65 -31.87
C SER A 351 -15.98 29.31 -32.34
N PRO A 352 -16.89 29.30 -33.35
CA PRO A 352 -17.53 28.07 -33.86
C PRO A 352 -16.56 26.99 -34.34
N GLY A 353 -15.34 27.36 -34.73
CA GLY A 353 -14.31 26.42 -35.20
C GLY A 353 -13.65 25.57 -34.12
N SER A 354 -13.72 25.97 -32.85
CA SER A 354 -13.03 25.26 -31.75
C SER A 354 -13.75 23.97 -31.33
N ARG A 355 -15.07 23.86 -31.58
CA ARG A 355 -15.85 22.64 -31.24
C ARG A 355 -15.52 21.44 -32.13
N ALA A 356 -14.93 21.64 -33.31
CA ALA A 356 -14.69 20.57 -34.28
C ALA A 356 -13.33 19.85 -34.11
N MET A 357 -12.40 20.38 -33.31
CA MET A 357 -11.02 19.85 -33.17
C MET A 357 -10.75 19.04 -31.89
N MET A 358 -11.74 18.80 -31.03
CA MET A 358 -11.57 18.06 -29.76
C MET A 358 -11.69 16.53 -29.89
N THR A 359 -11.50 15.95 -31.08
CA THR A 359 -11.27 14.51 -31.24
C THR A 359 -9.78 14.20 -31.05
N ILE A 360 -9.40 13.87 -29.81
CA ILE A 360 -8.06 13.37 -29.49
C ILE A 360 -7.84 12.03 -30.22
N PRO A 361 -6.73 11.84 -30.97
CA PRO A 361 -6.40 10.56 -31.55
C PRO A 361 -6.12 9.54 -30.43
N SER A 362 -6.82 8.40 -30.48
CA SER A 362 -6.51 7.25 -29.62
C SER A 362 -5.07 6.76 -29.92
N PRO A 363 -4.23 6.46 -28.91
CA PRO A 363 -2.86 5.98 -29.12
C PRO A 363 -2.78 4.57 -29.74
N ASP A 364 -3.89 3.85 -29.88
CA ASP A 364 -3.91 2.44 -30.31
C ASP A 364 -3.95 2.24 -31.84
N ALA A 365 -3.80 3.30 -32.64
CA ALA A 365 -3.93 3.21 -34.11
C ALA A 365 -2.68 2.72 -34.87
N THR A 366 -1.64 2.24 -34.19
CA THR A 366 -0.45 1.64 -34.84
C THR A 366 -0.18 0.23 -34.35
N ALA A 367 -1.13 -0.69 -34.59
CA ALA A 367 -0.87 -2.12 -34.52
C ALA A 367 -1.78 -2.90 -35.48
N SER A 368 -1.67 -2.62 -36.79
CA SER A 368 -2.10 -3.55 -37.82
C SER A 368 -1.04 -3.60 -38.92
N ARG A 369 -0.15 -4.58 -38.83
CA ARG A 369 0.63 -5.06 -39.98
C ARG A 369 0.00 -6.38 -40.46
N PRO A 370 -0.12 -6.57 -41.78
CA PRO A 370 -0.83 -7.69 -42.36
C PRO A 370 0.03 -8.95 -42.34
N THR A 371 -0.63 -10.07 -42.14
CA THR A 371 -0.15 -11.41 -42.46
C THR A 371 0.16 -11.52 -43.96
N ARG A 372 1.34 -12.03 -44.29
CA ARG A 372 1.67 -12.63 -45.60
C ARG A 372 2.67 -13.76 -45.36
N GLY A 373 2.37 -14.93 -45.96
CA GLY A 373 3.28 -16.08 -46.08
C GLY A 373 2.91 -17.21 -45.15
#